data_AF-A0AAX4P0A6-F1
#
_entry.id   AF-A0AAX4P0A6-F1
#
_cell.length_a   1.000
_cell.length_b   1.000
_cell.length_c   1.000
_cell.angle_alpha   90.00
_cell.angle_beta   90.00
_cell.angle_gamma   90.00
#
_symmetry.space_group_name_H-M   'P 1'
#
loop_
_entity.id
_entity.type
_entity.pdbx_description
1 polymer ?
#
loop_
_entity_poly.entity_id
_entity_poly.type
_entity_poly.pdbx_seq_one_letter_code
_entity_poly.pdbx_strand_id
1 'polypeptide(L)'
;MKRKWKAGPGPAKRRKGRDGVGSNGDPAVLSDRPWESPDEDHCETPKVAYEHIAPILDCLGRRLGKKRHDLKLYDPFFCEGTAKKHLESLGFAKVHNEKEDFYEKLRLGEIPEHDVLVTNPPFSGKHCEQTVRFAVRSGKPFALLLPSFVQKKKYFSDIFKAPRGRSPPVAFVVPSQAYRFWAPGRADRGIKGVFTQPVAFGKPLECIWFLCLFDHHKKCLKSWRKNDTGKGGACRLFTDAAELPQTFTKKRGNPRQRAKARKLLAEARG
;
A
#
# COMPACT_ATOMS: atom_id res chain seq x y z
N MET A 1 7.43 35.11 65.85
CA MET A 1 6.52 33.96 65.75
C MET A 1 6.03 33.81 64.31
N LYS A 2 5.97 32.57 63.82
CA LYS A 2 5.99 32.15 62.41
C LYS A 2 4.71 32.56 61.63
N ARG A 3 4.87 33.28 60.51
CA ARG A 3 3.79 33.50 59.53
C ARG A 3 3.57 32.22 58.71
N LYS A 4 2.38 31.60 58.85
CA LYS A 4 1.93 30.45 58.05
C LYS A 4 1.63 30.92 56.62
N TRP A 5 2.38 30.41 55.64
CA TRP A 5 2.02 30.48 54.23
C TRP A 5 0.94 29.43 53.94
N LYS A 6 -0.20 29.85 53.35
CA LYS A 6 -1.17 28.95 52.73
C LYS A 6 -0.69 28.66 51.30
N ALA A 7 -0.43 27.40 51.00
CA ALA A 7 -0.12 26.95 49.65
C ALA A 7 -1.35 27.15 48.74
N GLY A 8 -1.17 27.83 47.62
CA GLY A 8 -2.16 27.91 46.55
C GLY A 8 -2.34 26.56 45.84
N PRO A 9 -3.39 26.41 45.02
CA PRO A 9 -3.65 25.17 44.31
C PRO A 9 -2.49 24.86 43.35
N GLY A 10 -1.90 23.68 43.51
CA GLY A 10 -0.79 23.20 42.69
C GLY A 10 -1.16 23.12 41.20
N PRO A 11 -0.17 23.13 40.31
CA PRO A 11 -0.41 23.17 38.88
C PRO A 11 -1.19 21.93 38.44
N ALA A 12 -2.26 22.16 37.69
CA ALA A 12 -3.07 21.11 37.09
C ALA A 12 -2.16 20.14 36.31
N LYS A 13 -2.25 18.85 36.65
CA LYS A 13 -1.56 17.79 35.92
C LYS A 13 -2.04 17.81 34.46
N ARG A 14 -1.23 18.38 33.57
CA ARG A 14 -1.32 18.16 32.12
C ARG A 14 -1.30 16.65 31.88
N ARG A 15 -2.45 16.08 31.49
CA ARG A 15 -2.51 14.74 30.89
C ARG A 15 -1.71 14.83 29.59
N LYS A 16 -0.49 14.29 29.59
CA LYS A 16 0.24 14.00 28.36
C LYS A 16 -0.56 12.96 27.59
N GLY A 17 -1.16 13.37 26.48
CA GLY A 17 -1.55 12.44 25.42
C GLY A 17 -0.32 11.63 25.04
N ARG A 18 -0.46 10.31 25.08
CA ARG A 18 0.63 9.37 24.82
C ARG A 18 0.62 9.10 23.32
N ASP A 19 1.32 9.95 22.58
CA ASP A 19 1.63 9.70 21.18
C ASP A 19 2.57 8.49 21.06
N GLY A 20 2.19 7.53 20.22
CA GLY A 20 3.09 6.72 19.38
C GLY A 20 4.19 5.85 20.02
N VAL A 21 3.86 4.56 20.18
CA VAL A 21 4.68 3.34 19.92
C VAL A 21 5.80 2.94 20.91
N GLY A 22 5.76 1.67 21.31
CA GLY A 22 6.78 0.95 22.09
C GLY A 22 7.94 0.42 21.23
N SER A 23 9.08 0.23 21.88
CA SER A 23 10.41 0.06 21.29
C SER A 23 10.74 -1.27 20.59
N ASN A 24 9.76 -2.13 20.26
CA ASN A 24 10.03 -3.50 19.78
C ASN A 24 9.21 -3.98 18.56
N GLY A 25 8.61 -3.10 17.76
CA GLY A 25 7.84 -3.53 16.59
C GLY A 25 6.52 -4.23 16.92
N ASP A 26 6.06 -4.11 18.17
CA ASP A 26 4.71 -4.43 18.58
C ASP A 26 3.72 -3.31 18.20
N PRO A 27 2.47 -3.65 17.94
CA PRO A 27 1.73 -3.02 16.86
C PRO A 27 1.02 -1.73 17.19
N ALA A 28 0.95 -0.87 16.19
CA ALA A 28 0.14 0.34 16.24
C ALA A 28 -1.32 -0.03 16.55
N VAL A 29 -1.84 0.60 17.60
CA VAL A 29 -3.28 0.80 17.76
C VAL A 29 -3.71 1.77 16.65
N LEU A 30 -4.86 1.50 16.03
CA LEU A 30 -5.42 2.40 15.03
C LEU A 30 -5.58 3.80 15.64
N SER A 31 -4.90 4.79 15.06
CA SER A 31 -4.97 6.17 15.53
C SER A 31 -6.12 6.93 14.88
N ASP A 32 -6.64 7.97 15.56
CA ASP A 32 -7.72 8.82 15.04
C ASP A 32 -7.32 9.53 13.75
N ARG A 33 -8.21 9.66 12.76
CA ARG A 33 -7.87 10.24 11.45
C ARG A 33 -8.79 11.41 11.10
N PRO A 34 -8.31 12.37 10.29
CA PRO A 34 -9.15 13.46 9.80
C PRO A 34 -10.13 13.05 8.69
N TRP A 35 -10.16 11.78 8.28
CA TRP A 35 -11.09 11.26 7.26
C TRP A 35 -11.77 9.97 7.73
N GLU A 36 -12.92 9.67 7.13
CA GLU A 36 -13.64 8.42 7.34
C GLU A 36 -13.14 7.34 6.37
N SER A 37 -12.85 6.15 6.90
CA SER A 37 -12.53 4.98 6.09
C SER A 37 -12.94 3.69 6.80
N PRO A 38 -13.32 2.64 6.04
CA PRO A 38 -13.60 1.34 6.63
C PRO A 38 -12.38 0.79 7.35
N ASP A 39 -12.65 0.24 8.53
CA ASP A 39 -11.72 -0.50 9.37
C ASP A 39 -10.85 -1.54 8.63
N GLU A 40 -11.44 -2.18 7.62
CA GLU A 40 -10.86 -3.26 6.82
C GLU A 40 -9.84 -2.78 5.78
N ASP A 41 -9.85 -1.48 5.47
CA ASP A 41 -8.91 -0.86 4.54
C ASP A 41 -7.60 -0.45 5.22
N HIS A 42 -7.51 -0.55 6.55
CA HIS A 42 -6.31 -0.26 7.31
C HIS A 42 -5.43 -1.50 7.45
N CYS A 43 -4.48 -1.64 6.53
CA CYS A 43 -3.49 -2.70 6.54
C CYS A 43 -2.11 -2.14 6.18
N GLU A 44 -1.15 -2.36 7.07
CA GLU A 44 0.25 -2.05 6.83
C GLU A 44 0.90 -3.09 5.92
N THR A 45 1.66 -2.59 4.96
CA THR A 45 2.38 -3.43 3.99
C THR A 45 3.67 -3.98 4.61
N PRO A 46 3.92 -5.30 4.53
CA PRO A 46 5.11 -5.90 5.13
C PRO A 46 6.38 -5.44 4.40
N LYS A 47 7.49 -5.32 5.14
CA LYS A 47 8.80 -4.92 4.59
C LYS A 47 9.21 -5.71 3.33
N VAL A 48 8.97 -7.02 3.34
CA VAL A 48 9.31 -7.92 2.21
C VAL A 48 8.66 -7.51 0.90
N ALA A 49 7.47 -6.89 0.93
CA ALA A 49 6.84 -6.41 -0.29
C ALA A 49 7.65 -5.27 -0.92
N TYR A 50 8.19 -4.35 -0.12
CA TYR A 50 9.05 -3.28 -0.60
C TYR A 50 10.43 -3.80 -1.05
N GLU A 51 10.98 -4.83 -0.39
CA GLU A 51 12.23 -5.49 -0.80
C GLU A 51 12.12 -6.06 -2.23
N HIS A 52 10.97 -6.62 -2.60
CA HIS A 52 10.74 -7.17 -3.94
C HIS A 52 10.79 -6.12 -5.06
N ILE A 53 10.45 -4.85 -4.78
CA ILE A 53 10.50 -3.77 -5.77
C ILE A 53 11.75 -2.88 -5.64
N ALA A 54 12.51 -2.99 -4.55
CA ALA A 54 13.71 -2.18 -4.32
C ALA A 54 14.73 -2.23 -5.49
N PRO A 55 15.04 -3.39 -6.11
CA PRO A 55 15.97 -3.43 -7.25
C PRO A 55 15.45 -2.66 -8.48
N ILE A 56 14.13 -2.58 -8.66
CA ILE A 56 13.49 -1.81 -9.74
C ILE A 56 13.59 -0.32 -9.44
N LEU A 57 13.31 0.08 -8.20
CA LEU A 57 13.47 1.46 -7.73
C LEU A 57 14.92 1.93 -7.84
N ASP A 58 15.90 1.07 -7.55
CA ASP A 58 17.32 1.40 -7.73
C ASP A 58 17.68 1.64 -9.19
N CYS A 59 17.20 0.78 -10.08
CA CYS A 59 17.43 0.96 -11.50
C CYS A 59 16.81 2.27 -11.97
N LEU A 60 15.59 2.56 -11.55
CA LEU A 60 14.90 3.79 -11.87
C LEU A 60 15.65 5.01 -11.33
N GLY A 61 16.10 5.00 -10.07
CA GLY A 61 16.92 6.06 -9.49
C GLY A 61 18.15 6.36 -10.34
N ARG A 62 18.92 5.32 -10.71
CA ARG A 62 20.09 5.49 -11.61
C ARG A 62 19.70 6.10 -12.97
N ARG A 63 18.53 5.75 -13.51
CA ARG A 63 18.03 6.30 -14.79
C ARG A 63 17.59 7.76 -14.67
N LEU A 64 17.14 8.16 -13.49
CA LEU A 64 16.79 9.54 -13.16
C LEU A 64 18.00 10.36 -12.65
N GLY A 65 19.21 9.78 -12.64
CA GLY A 65 20.40 10.44 -12.10
C GLY A 65 20.39 10.60 -10.58
N LYS A 66 19.57 9.81 -9.87
CA LYS A 66 19.36 9.91 -8.43
C LYS A 66 19.94 8.69 -7.69
N LYS A 67 20.53 8.94 -6.53
CA LYS A 67 20.89 7.89 -5.57
C LYS A 67 19.64 7.43 -4.82
N ARG A 68 19.72 6.26 -4.17
CA ARG A 68 18.59 5.69 -3.41
C ARG A 68 18.01 6.67 -2.39
N HIS A 69 18.87 7.35 -1.62
CA HIS A 69 18.45 8.32 -0.61
C HIS A 69 17.87 9.62 -1.19
N ASP A 70 18.09 9.88 -2.48
CA ASP A 70 17.58 11.08 -3.16
C ASP A 70 16.28 10.85 -3.93
N LEU A 71 15.91 9.58 -4.15
CA LEU A 71 14.70 9.23 -4.88
C LEU A 71 13.47 9.54 -4.03
N LYS A 72 12.63 10.47 -4.50
CA LYS A 72 11.41 10.91 -3.80
C LYS A 72 10.29 9.91 -4.05
N LEU A 73 9.92 9.13 -3.04
CA LEU A 73 8.80 8.19 -3.08
C LEU A 73 7.55 8.82 -2.48
N TYR A 74 6.40 8.59 -3.10
CA TYR A 74 5.10 9.03 -2.59
C TYR A 74 4.20 7.83 -2.34
N ASP A 75 3.69 7.71 -1.11
CA ASP A 75 2.61 6.80 -0.73
C ASP A 75 1.42 7.61 -0.18
N PRO A 76 0.37 7.85 -1.00
CA PRO A 76 -0.78 8.66 -0.59
C PRO A 76 -1.66 8.01 0.50
N PHE A 77 -1.56 6.70 0.71
CA PHE A 77 -2.49 5.99 1.59
C PHE A 77 -1.82 5.69 2.93
N PHE A 78 -2.08 6.57 3.90
CA PHE A 78 -1.53 6.44 5.25
C PHE A 78 -2.30 5.42 6.08
N CYS A 79 -1.60 4.42 6.61
CA CYS A 79 -2.09 3.55 7.67
C CYS A 79 -1.58 4.07 9.02
N GLU A 80 -0.50 3.56 9.59
CA GLU A 80 0.12 4.01 10.85
C GLU A 80 1.62 4.36 10.65
N GLY A 81 1.99 4.63 9.40
CA GLY A 81 3.32 5.12 9.00
C GLY A 81 4.41 4.04 8.90
N THR A 82 4.08 2.73 8.92
CA THR A 82 5.13 1.71 8.78
C THR A 82 5.69 1.62 7.35
N ALA A 83 4.90 1.97 6.33
CA ALA A 83 5.35 2.07 4.94
C ALA A 83 6.61 2.95 4.81
N LYS A 84 6.56 4.16 5.40
CA LYS A 84 7.70 5.09 5.47
C LYS A 84 8.92 4.46 6.11
N LYS A 85 8.74 3.89 7.31
CA LYS A 85 9.83 3.26 8.08
C LYS A 85 10.46 2.08 7.32
N HIS A 86 9.66 1.24 6.67
CA HIS A 86 10.16 0.13 5.87
C HIS A 86 11.01 0.62 4.70
N LEU A 87 10.52 1.59 3.93
CA LEU A 87 11.25 2.17 2.80
C LEU A 87 12.53 2.89 3.24
N GLU A 88 12.48 3.66 4.34
CA GLU A 88 13.66 4.30 4.94
C GLU A 88 14.69 3.27 5.39
N SER A 89 14.27 2.15 6.00
CA SER A 89 15.17 1.06 6.39
C SER A 89 15.86 0.37 5.21
N LEU A 90 15.29 0.50 4.00
CA LEU A 90 15.89 0.03 2.75
C LEU A 90 16.81 1.08 2.11
N GLY A 91 16.92 2.28 2.70
CA GLY A 91 17.78 3.37 2.25
C GLY A 91 17.09 4.43 1.39
N PHE A 92 15.76 4.39 1.25
CA PHE A 92 14.98 5.46 0.61
C PHE A 92 14.65 6.53 1.64
N ALA A 93 15.48 7.57 1.76
CA ALA A 93 15.34 8.59 2.80
C ALA A 93 14.26 9.65 2.52
N LYS A 94 13.82 9.80 1.25
CA LYS A 94 12.83 10.81 0.84
C LYS A 94 11.48 10.14 0.56
N VAL A 95 10.79 9.73 1.61
CA VAL A 95 9.47 9.09 1.52
C VAL A 95 8.41 10.00 2.11
N HIS A 96 7.42 10.36 1.30
CA HIS A 96 6.22 11.05 1.75
C HIS A 96 5.11 10.02 1.97
N ASN A 97 4.74 9.80 3.23
CA ASN A 97 3.60 9.01 3.66
C ASN A 97 3.10 9.62 4.96
N GLU A 98 2.28 10.66 4.82
CA GLU A 98 1.83 11.49 5.93
C GLU A 98 0.34 11.24 6.20
N LYS A 99 -0.10 11.57 7.42
CA LYS A 99 -1.46 11.34 7.88
C LYS A 99 -2.45 12.34 7.26
N GLU A 100 -2.63 12.23 5.96
CA GLU A 100 -3.42 13.13 5.11
C GLU A 100 -4.48 12.34 4.32
N ASP A 101 -5.61 12.99 4.02
CA ASP A 101 -6.62 12.42 3.11
C ASP A 101 -6.17 12.61 1.67
N PHE A 102 -5.77 11.52 1.01
CA PHE A 102 -5.37 11.52 -0.39
C PHE A 102 -6.41 12.16 -1.33
N TYR A 103 -7.69 11.87 -1.15
CA TYR A 103 -8.72 12.35 -2.05
C TYR A 103 -8.97 13.83 -1.89
N GLU A 104 -8.88 14.33 -0.67
CA GLU A 104 -8.89 15.76 -0.39
C GLU A 104 -7.68 16.46 -1.02
N LYS A 105 -6.46 15.94 -0.77
CA LYS A 105 -5.22 16.47 -1.35
C LYS A 105 -5.26 16.48 -2.88
N LEU A 106 -5.81 15.43 -3.49
CA LEU A 106 -6.01 15.34 -4.93
C LEU A 106 -7.00 16.40 -5.44
N ARG A 107 -8.10 16.64 -4.72
CA ARG A 107 -9.10 17.68 -5.07
C ARG A 107 -8.51 19.08 -4.98
N LEU A 108 -7.67 19.33 -3.98
CA LEU A 108 -7.00 20.62 -3.76
C LEU A 108 -5.78 20.83 -4.67
N GLY A 109 -5.32 19.80 -5.38
CA GLY A 109 -4.10 19.87 -6.19
C GLY A 109 -2.81 19.87 -5.34
N GLU A 110 -2.90 19.50 -4.07
CA GLU A 110 -1.80 19.48 -3.10
C GLU A 110 -1.05 18.15 -3.13
N ILE A 111 -0.69 17.68 -4.32
CA ILE A 111 0.09 16.45 -4.45
C ILE A 111 1.57 16.78 -4.25
N PRO A 112 2.27 16.16 -3.29
CA PRO A 112 3.69 16.40 -3.05
C PRO A 112 4.54 16.15 -4.30
N GLU A 113 5.62 16.91 -4.45
CA GLU A 113 6.60 16.63 -5.50
C GLU A 113 7.28 15.28 -5.23
N HIS A 114 7.22 14.38 -6.20
CA HIS A 114 7.78 13.03 -6.09
C HIS A 114 8.31 12.53 -7.44
N ASP A 115 9.19 11.53 -7.40
CA ASP A 115 9.73 10.85 -8.58
C ASP A 115 8.92 9.60 -8.92
N VAL A 116 8.47 8.88 -7.89
CA VAL A 116 7.83 7.57 -8.03
C VAL A 116 6.66 7.46 -7.06
N LEU A 117 5.51 7.00 -7.55
CA LEU A 117 4.38 6.61 -6.71
C LEU A 117 4.57 5.15 -6.28
N VAL A 118 4.69 4.89 -4.99
CA VAL A 118 4.83 3.54 -4.41
C VAL A 118 3.78 3.39 -3.33
N THR A 119 2.76 2.56 -3.55
CA THR A 119 1.63 2.50 -2.63
C THR A 119 0.88 1.18 -2.61
N ASN A 120 0.22 0.92 -1.48
CA ASN A 120 -0.76 -0.14 -1.26
C ASN A 120 -2.11 0.52 -0.94
N PRO A 121 -2.94 0.84 -1.95
CA PRO A 121 -4.19 1.52 -1.69
C PRO A 121 -5.20 0.60 -1.00
N PRO A 122 -6.23 1.16 -0.36
CA PRO A 122 -7.43 0.42 0.03
C PRO A 122 -7.98 -0.44 -1.12
N PHE A 123 -8.51 -1.62 -0.79
CA PHE A 123 -9.06 -2.55 -1.80
C PHE A 123 -10.58 -2.50 -1.90
N SER A 124 -11.24 -1.79 -0.99
CA SER A 124 -12.68 -1.59 -1.02
C SER A 124 -13.09 -0.56 -2.09
N GLY A 125 -14.41 -0.43 -2.30
CA GLY A 125 -14.99 0.64 -3.11
C GLY A 125 -14.40 0.80 -4.52
N LYS A 126 -14.02 2.04 -4.85
CA LYS A 126 -13.42 2.44 -6.14
C LYS A 126 -11.92 2.75 -6.02
N HIS A 127 -11.31 2.50 -4.85
CA HIS A 127 -9.95 2.92 -4.53
C HIS A 127 -8.91 2.39 -5.52
N CYS A 128 -8.97 1.10 -5.87
CA CYS A 128 -8.09 0.51 -6.89
C CYS A 128 -8.19 1.22 -8.25
N GLU A 129 -9.39 1.50 -8.74
CA GLU A 129 -9.58 2.16 -10.04
C GLU A 129 -9.08 3.59 -10.01
N GLN A 130 -9.46 4.35 -8.99
CA GLN A 130 -9.03 5.75 -8.82
C GLN A 130 -7.51 5.85 -8.71
N THR A 131 -6.88 4.94 -7.96
CA THR A 131 -5.41 4.90 -7.80
C THR A 131 -4.72 4.59 -9.12
N VAL A 132 -5.19 3.58 -9.88
CA VAL A 132 -4.62 3.25 -11.20
C VAL A 132 -4.77 4.43 -12.16
N ARG A 133 -5.94 5.09 -12.19
CA ARG A 133 -6.16 6.27 -13.04
C ARG A 133 -5.27 7.45 -12.65
N PHE A 134 -5.13 7.72 -11.36
CA PHE A 134 -4.22 8.75 -10.84
C PHE A 134 -2.78 8.45 -11.24
N ALA A 135 -2.31 7.23 -10.98
CA ALA A 135 -0.94 6.79 -11.28
C ALA A 135 -0.60 6.97 -12.76
N VAL A 136 -1.47 6.53 -13.67
CA VAL A 136 -1.26 6.68 -15.12
C VAL A 136 -1.33 8.15 -15.55
N ARG A 137 -2.31 8.92 -15.06
CA ARG A 137 -2.45 10.35 -15.39
C ARG A 137 -1.29 11.20 -14.90
N SER A 138 -0.63 10.80 -13.82
CA SER A 138 0.52 11.54 -13.28
C SER A 138 1.71 11.59 -14.24
N GLY A 139 1.80 10.64 -15.19
CA GLY A 139 2.95 10.48 -16.07
C GLY A 139 4.24 10.06 -15.36
N LYS A 140 4.19 9.78 -14.05
CA LYS A 140 5.34 9.40 -13.23
C LYS A 140 5.39 7.90 -13.02
N PRO A 141 6.59 7.29 -12.99
CA PRO A 141 6.75 5.88 -12.67
C PRO A 141 6.00 5.49 -11.39
N PHE A 142 5.44 4.27 -11.38
CA PHE A 142 4.72 3.77 -10.22
C PHE A 142 4.89 2.28 -9.98
N ALA A 143 4.72 1.91 -8.71
CA ALA A 143 4.53 0.57 -8.22
C ALA A 143 3.29 0.54 -7.31
N LEU A 144 2.24 -0.17 -7.73
CA LEU A 144 0.99 -0.29 -6.98
C LEU A 144 0.82 -1.72 -6.47
N LEU A 145 0.76 -1.93 -5.16
CA LEU A 145 0.45 -3.24 -4.59
C LEU A 145 -1.05 -3.43 -4.63
N LEU A 146 -1.53 -4.29 -5.53
CA LEU A 146 -2.95 -4.44 -5.80
C LEU A 146 -3.35 -5.92 -5.84
N PRO A 147 -4.63 -6.24 -5.58
CA PRO A 147 -5.13 -7.58 -5.80
C PRO A 147 -4.97 -8.03 -7.25
N SER A 148 -4.53 -9.26 -7.48
CA SER A 148 -4.26 -9.79 -8.82
C SER A 148 -5.48 -9.79 -9.74
N PHE A 149 -6.71 -9.74 -9.20
CA PHE A 149 -7.92 -9.59 -10.00
C PHE A 149 -8.04 -8.25 -10.72
N VAL A 150 -7.30 -7.20 -10.30
CA VAL A 150 -7.40 -5.84 -10.85
C VAL A 150 -7.10 -5.85 -12.35
N GLN A 151 -6.12 -6.64 -12.81
CA GLN A 151 -5.79 -6.77 -14.23
C GLN A 151 -6.96 -7.27 -15.10
N LYS A 152 -7.92 -7.98 -14.49
CA LYS A 152 -9.11 -8.53 -15.16
C LYS A 152 -10.27 -7.54 -15.23
N LYS A 153 -10.12 -6.33 -14.66
CA LYS A 153 -11.18 -5.32 -14.64
C LYS A 153 -11.24 -4.59 -15.97
N LYS A 154 -12.47 -4.22 -16.39
CA LYS A 154 -12.68 -3.47 -17.63
C LYS A 154 -11.86 -2.17 -17.67
N TYR A 155 -11.88 -1.39 -16.58
CA TYR A 155 -11.11 -0.13 -16.51
C TYR A 155 -9.61 -0.36 -16.72
N PHE A 156 -9.07 -1.49 -16.26
CA PHE A 156 -7.65 -1.79 -16.43
C PHE A 156 -7.34 -2.03 -17.90
N SER A 157 -8.17 -2.84 -18.57
CA SER A 157 -8.09 -3.03 -20.02
C SER A 157 -8.24 -1.71 -20.79
N ASP A 158 -9.19 -0.86 -20.41
CA ASP A 158 -9.42 0.43 -21.07
C ASP A 158 -8.19 1.36 -20.95
N ILE A 159 -7.46 1.28 -19.84
CA ILE A 159 -6.26 2.11 -19.57
C ILE A 159 -5.02 1.55 -20.28
N PHE A 160 -4.79 0.24 -20.23
CA PHE A 160 -3.53 -0.38 -20.68
C PHE A 160 -3.62 -1.11 -22.04
N LYS A 161 -4.80 -1.23 -22.64
CA LYS A 161 -5.02 -1.89 -23.95
C LYS A 161 -5.69 -0.97 -24.97
N ALA A 162 -5.52 0.34 -24.84
CA ALA A 162 -6.21 1.32 -25.68
C ALA A 162 -5.83 1.14 -27.18
N PRO A 163 -6.79 0.96 -28.10
CA PRO A 163 -6.52 0.58 -29.49
C PRO A 163 -5.99 1.70 -30.40
N ARG A 164 -5.79 2.94 -29.92
CA ARG A 164 -5.45 4.11 -30.78
C ARG A 164 -4.31 5.00 -30.26
N GLY A 165 -3.39 4.44 -29.47
CA GLY A 165 -2.21 5.16 -28.99
C GLY A 165 -1.17 4.25 -28.34
N ARG A 166 -0.04 4.82 -27.91
CA ARG A 166 0.99 4.09 -27.14
C ARG A 166 0.47 3.87 -25.72
N SER A 167 -0.20 2.73 -25.51
CA SER A 167 -0.65 2.32 -24.17
C SER A 167 0.54 2.32 -23.19
N PRO A 168 0.38 2.77 -21.93
CA PRO A 168 1.44 2.72 -20.94
C PRO A 168 1.92 1.27 -20.77
N PRO A 169 3.24 1.02 -20.66
CA PRO A 169 3.72 -0.33 -20.44
C PRO A 169 3.40 -0.78 -19.01
N VAL A 170 3.01 -2.05 -18.83
CA VAL A 170 2.74 -2.62 -17.51
C VAL A 170 3.49 -3.93 -17.32
N ALA A 171 4.00 -4.15 -16.12
CA ALA A 171 4.61 -5.39 -15.68
C ALA A 171 4.19 -5.71 -14.25
N PHE A 172 4.50 -6.93 -13.79
CA PHE A 172 4.04 -7.43 -12.51
C PHE A 172 5.17 -8.08 -11.74
N VAL A 173 5.33 -7.72 -10.46
CA VAL A 173 6.18 -8.47 -9.53
C VAL A 173 5.29 -9.28 -8.60
N VAL A 174 5.38 -10.61 -8.73
CA VAL A 174 4.54 -11.58 -8.05
C VAL A 174 5.40 -12.28 -7.00
N PRO A 175 5.05 -12.23 -5.70
CA PRO A 175 5.83 -12.91 -4.68
C PRO A 175 5.65 -14.44 -4.79
N SER A 176 6.66 -15.19 -4.37
CA SER A 176 6.59 -16.66 -4.31
C SER A 176 5.72 -17.16 -3.15
N GLN A 177 5.48 -16.30 -2.15
CA GLN A 177 4.53 -16.52 -1.06
C GLN A 177 3.61 -15.30 -0.92
N ALA A 178 2.34 -15.50 -0.59
CA ALA A 178 1.41 -14.39 -0.41
C ALA A 178 1.87 -13.45 0.72
N TYR A 179 1.78 -12.14 0.49
CA TYR A 179 2.10 -11.16 1.52
C TYR A 179 1.12 -11.25 2.70
N ARG A 180 1.68 -11.22 3.91
CA ARG A 180 0.92 -11.07 5.15
C ARG A 180 0.99 -9.62 5.60
N PHE A 181 -0.15 -8.97 5.60
CA PHE A 181 -0.31 -7.57 6.00
C PHE A 181 -0.51 -7.48 7.49
N TRP A 182 -0.24 -6.32 8.07
CA TRP A 182 -0.50 -6.07 9.47
C TRP A 182 -1.75 -5.20 9.63
N ALA A 183 -2.79 -5.73 10.27
CA ALA A 183 -3.97 -4.96 10.64
C ALA A 183 -3.78 -4.37 12.06
N PRO A 184 -3.84 -3.04 12.24
CA PRO A 184 -3.66 -2.41 13.54
C PRO A 184 -4.77 -2.81 14.51
N GLY A 185 -4.44 -2.78 15.80
CA GLY A 185 -5.41 -3.08 16.88
C GLY A 185 -6.40 -1.94 17.12
N ARG A 186 -7.41 -2.18 17.96
CA ARG A 186 -8.38 -1.17 18.42
C ARG A 186 -8.32 -1.10 19.94
N ALA A 187 -7.76 -0.03 20.49
CA ALA A 187 -7.66 0.12 21.94
C ALA A 187 -9.03 0.30 22.61
N ASP A 188 -9.94 1.03 21.95
CA ASP A 188 -11.32 1.24 22.37
C ASP A 188 -12.12 -0.07 22.47
N ARG A 189 -11.77 -1.08 21.67
CA ARG A 189 -12.44 -2.41 21.65
C ARG A 189 -11.61 -3.52 22.28
N GLY A 190 -10.43 -3.21 22.84
CA GLY A 190 -9.51 -4.22 23.37
C GLY A 190 -8.99 -5.22 22.32
N ILE A 191 -9.09 -4.90 21.02
CA ILE A 191 -8.65 -5.77 19.93
C ILE A 191 -7.16 -5.56 19.70
N LYS A 192 -6.37 -6.62 19.81
CA LYS A 192 -4.95 -6.58 19.42
C LYS A 192 -4.85 -6.63 17.90
N GLY A 193 -3.87 -5.92 17.34
CA GLY A 193 -3.63 -6.03 15.91
C GLY A 193 -3.12 -7.43 15.55
N VAL A 194 -3.24 -7.79 14.28
CA VAL A 194 -2.96 -9.15 13.79
C VAL A 194 -2.36 -9.14 12.40
N PHE A 195 -1.50 -10.13 12.12
CA PHE A 195 -1.11 -10.43 10.76
C PHE A 195 -2.29 -11.07 10.02
N THR A 196 -2.69 -10.45 8.91
CA THR A 196 -3.83 -10.85 8.10
C THR A 196 -3.42 -11.05 6.65
N GLN A 197 -4.20 -11.85 5.93
CA GLN A 197 -4.20 -11.84 4.47
C GLN A 197 -5.52 -11.20 4.02
N PRO A 198 -5.49 -10.22 3.11
CA PRO A 198 -6.70 -9.59 2.62
C PRO A 198 -7.62 -10.66 2.04
N VAL A 199 -8.91 -10.61 2.37
CA VAL A 199 -9.90 -11.59 1.89
C VAL A 199 -11.01 -10.89 1.14
N ALA A 200 -11.45 -11.49 0.05
CA ALA A 200 -12.68 -11.09 -0.64
C ALA A 200 -13.59 -12.30 -0.81
N PHE A 201 -14.82 -12.19 -0.32
CA PHE A 201 -15.81 -13.27 -0.40
C PHE A 201 -15.30 -14.59 0.22
N GLY A 202 -14.62 -14.50 1.38
CA GLY A 202 -14.07 -15.65 2.09
C GLY A 202 -12.87 -16.30 1.43
N LYS A 203 -12.28 -15.67 0.40
CA LYS A 203 -11.07 -16.18 -0.27
C LYS A 203 -9.92 -15.20 -0.09
N PRO A 204 -8.71 -15.69 0.19
CA PRO A 204 -7.53 -14.86 0.22
C PRO A 204 -7.33 -14.17 -1.13
N LEU A 205 -7.10 -12.85 -1.07
CA LEU A 205 -6.63 -12.06 -2.17
C LEU A 205 -5.13 -12.21 -2.25
N GLU A 206 -4.66 -12.39 -3.47
CA GLU A 206 -3.26 -12.22 -3.76
C GLU A 206 -2.98 -10.79 -4.12
N CYS A 207 -2.00 -10.20 -3.46
CA CYS A 207 -1.52 -8.87 -3.81
C CYS A 207 -0.20 -9.00 -4.55
N ILE A 208 -0.11 -8.34 -5.70
CA ILE A 208 1.07 -8.31 -6.56
C ILE A 208 1.37 -6.85 -6.89
N TRP A 209 2.63 -6.54 -7.20
CA TRP A 209 3.00 -5.20 -7.64
C TRP A 209 2.69 -5.01 -9.11
N PHE A 210 1.95 -3.96 -9.43
CA PHE A 210 1.71 -3.48 -10.78
C PHE A 210 2.68 -2.33 -11.06
N LEU A 211 3.49 -2.47 -12.10
CA LEU A 211 4.57 -1.56 -12.40
C LEU A 211 4.33 -0.88 -13.74
N CYS A 212 4.40 0.46 -13.78
CA CYS A 212 4.57 1.22 -15.02
C CYS A 212 5.71 2.18 -14.80
N LEU A 213 6.73 2.12 -15.66
CA LEU A 213 7.94 2.94 -15.52
C LEU A 213 8.17 3.80 -16.77
N PHE A 214 7.12 3.95 -17.59
CA PHE A 214 7.10 4.73 -18.82
C PHE A 214 8.35 4.49 -19.68
N ASP A 215 9.12 5.53 -19.99
CA ASP A 215 10.30 5.43 -20.87
C ASP A 215 11.45 4.60 -20.28
N HIS A 216 11.44 4.38 -18.97
CA HIS A 216 12.45 3.57 -18.28
C HIS A 216 12.07 2.08 -18.20
N HIS A 217 10.85 1.70 -18.61
CA HIS A 217 10.28 0.37 -18.37
C HIS A 217 11.14 -0.76 -18.91
N LYS A 218 11.40 -0.80 -20.22
CA LYS A 218 12.22 -1.85 -20.84
C LYS A 218 13.61 -1.97 -20.21
N LYS A 219 14.23 -0.83 -19.90
CA LYS A 219 15.59 -0.78 -19.35
C LYS A 219 15.65 -1.29 -17.90
N CYS A 220 14.67 -0.93 -17.07
CA CYS A 220 14.60 -1.38 -15.69
C CYS A 220 14.29 -2.88 -15.58
N LEU A 221 13.32 -3.37 -16.37
CA LEU A 221 12.98 -4.80 -16.37
C LEU A 221 14.14 -5.67 -16.88
N LYS A 222 14.87 -5.21 -17.90
CA LYS A 222 16.09 -5.89 -18.37
C LYS A 222 17.17 -5.93 -17.28
N SER A 223 17.36 -4.83 -16.54
CA SER A 223 18.30 -4.78 -15.42
C SER A 223 17.90 -5.74 -14.31
N TRP A 224 16.61 -5.82 -13.99
CA TRP A 224 16.09 -6.75 -12.99
C TRP A 224 16.37 -8.20 -13.39
N ARG A 225 16.02 -8.60 -14.61
CA ARG A 225 16.24 -9.97 -15.12
C ARG A 225 17.71 -10.39 -15.17
N LYS A 226 18.64 -9.45 -15.38
CA LYS A 226 20.08 -9.74 -15.35
C LYS A 226 20.60 -10.04 -13.95
N ASN A 227 19.98 -9.46 -12.93
CA ASN A 227 20.37 -9.60 -11.54
C ASN A 227 19.58 -10.72 -10.83
N ASP A 228 18.46 -11.15 -11.41
CA ASP A 228 17.72 -12.32 -10.98
C ASP A 228 18.49 -13.59 -11.37
N THR A 229 19.07 -14.28 -10.38
CA THR A 229 19.97 -15.42 -10.61
C THR A 229 19.23 -16.72 -10.93
N GLY A 230 17.94 -16.68 -11.26
CA GLY A 230 17.15 -17.82 -11.74
C GLY A 230 16.92 -18.96 -10.72
N LYS A 231 17.38 -18.81 -9.48
CA LYS A 231 17.19 -19.79 -8.40
C LYS A 231 15.91 -19.48 -7.62
N GLY A 232 14.74 -19.76 -8.20
CA GLY A 232 13.46 -19.76 -7.49
C GLY A 232 13.25 -18.61 -6.51
N GLY A 233 13.54 -17.38 -6.94
CA GLY A 233 13.64 -16.21 -6.07
C GLY A 233 12.37 -15.92 -5.25
N ALA A 234 12.49 -15.07 -4.23
CA ALA A 234 11.39 -14.68 -3.35
C ALA A 234 10.21 -14.00 -4.10
N CYS A 235 10.46 -13.51 -5.33
CA CYS A 235 9.45 -13.03 -6.26
C CYS A 235 9.84 -13.28 -7.73
N ARG A 236 8.89 -13.11 -8.64
CA ARG A 236 9.03 -13.27 -10.10
C ARG A 236 8.48 -12.07 -10.85
N LEU A 237 9.12 -11.72 -11.96
CA LEU A 237 8.70 -10.64 -12.84
C LEU A 237 7.97 -11.16 -14.09
N PHE A 238 6.77 -10.64 -14.33
CA PHE A 238 5.96 -10.93 -15.52
C PHE A 238 5.75 -9.66 -16.34
N THR A 239 5.74 -9.78 -17.66
CA THR A 239 5.50 -8.66 -18.59
C THR A 239 4.16 -8.75 -19.31
N ASP A 240 3.47 -9.88 -19.18
CA ASP A 240 2.12 -10.08 -19.71
C ASP A 240 1.19 -10.55 -18.58
N ALA A 241 -0.01 -9.96 -18.53
CA ALA A 241 -1.05 -10.36 -17.60
C ALA A 241 -1.58 -11.77 -17.89
N ALA A 242 -1.44 -12.27 -19.13
CA ALA A 242 -1.80 -13.63 -19.53
C ALA A 242 -0.86 -14.70 -18.93
N GLU A 243 0.38 -14.33 -18.60
CA GLU A 243 1.40 -15.21 -18.00
C GLU A 243 1.27 -15.32 -16.48
N LEU A 244 0.44 -14.48 -15.85
CA LEU A 244 0.26 -14.50 -14.39
C LEU A 244 -0.32 -15.86 -13.94
N PRO A 245 0.18 -16.42 -12.81
CA PRO A 245 -0.30 -17.69 -12.28
C PRO A 245 -1.83 -17.73 -12.16
N GLN A 246 -2.46 -18.73 -12.77
CA GLN A 246 -3.92 -18.86 -12.80
C GLN A 246 -4.54 -19.34 -11.48
N THR A 247 -3.73 -19.61 -10.46
CA THR A 247 -4.06 -20.24 -9.18
C THR A 247 -5.13 -19.53 -8.33
N PHE A 248 -5.70 -18.40 -8.79
CA PHE A 248 -6.49 -17.49 -7.95
C PHE A 248 -7.88 -17.13 -8.45
N THR A 249 -8.42 -17.87 -9.43
CA THR A 249 -9.79 -17.65 -9.90
C THR A 249 -10.61 -18.91 -9.99
N LYS A 250 -11.15 -19.38 -8.86
CA LYS A 250 -12.48 -20.02 -8.91
C LYS A 250 -13.50 -18.93 -9.19
N LYS A 251 -14.30 -19.11 -10.25
CA LYS A 251 -15.39 -18.24 -10.73
C LYS A 251 -16.12 -17.56 -9.56
N ARG A 252 -16.26 -16.24 -9.66
CA ARG A 252 -17.00 -15.43 -8.67
C ARG A 252 -18.43 -15.94 -8.60
N GLY A 253 -18.96 -16.14 -7.39
CA GLY A 253 -20.39 -16.40 -7.21
C GLY A 253 -21.21 -15.22 -7.76
N ASN A 254 -22.38 -15.50 -8.34
CA ASN A 254 -23.26 -14.47 -8.88
C ASN A 254 -23.75 -13.50 -7.77
N PRO A 255 -24.34 -12.33 -8.10
CA PRO A 255 -24.75 -11.33 -7.10
C PRO A 255 -25.58 -11.91 -5.94
N ARG A 256 -26.48 -12.85 -6.22
CA ARG A 256 -27.30 -13.53 -5.20
C ARG A 256 -26.46 -14.40 -4.26
N GLN A 257 -25.52 -15.19 -4.80
CA GLN A 257 -24.60 -16.00 -3.99
C GLN A 257 -23.72 -15.12 -3.08
N ARG A 258 -23.37 -13.92 -3.54
CA ARG A 258 -22.58 -12.96 -2.74
C ARG A 258 -23.41 -12.29 -1.65
N ALA A 259 -24.65 -11.91 -1.94
CA ALA A 259 -25.56 -11.39 -0.93
C ALA A 259 -25.82 -12.43 0.17
N LYS A 260 -26.02 -13.70 -0.23
CA LYS A 260 -26.18 -14.83 0.70
C LYS A 260 -24.92 -15.06 1.55
N ALA A 261 -23.73 -15.03 0.94
CA ALA A 261 -22.47 -15.18 1.68
C ALA A 261 -22.23 -14.03 2.66
N ARG A 262 -22.58 -12.78 2.31
CA ARG A 262 -22.50 -11.63 3.23
C ARG A 262 -23.46 -11.77 4.41
N LYS A 263 -24.68 -12.24 4.16
CA LYS A 263 -25.67 -12.49 5.21
C LYS A 263 -25.19 -13.56 6.20
N LEU A 264 -24.70 -14.69 5.69
CA LEU A 264 -24.15 -15.77 6.52
C LEU A 264 -22.93 -15.33 7.34
N LEU A 265 -22.06 -14.49 6.78
CA LEU A 265 -20.90 -13.94 7.50
C LEU A 265 -21.29 -12.93 8.59
N ALA A 266 -22.39 -12.20 8.39
CA ALA A 266 -22.93 -11.30 9.40
C ALA A 266 -23.60 -12.08 10.54
N GLU A 267 -24.33 -13.15 10.21
CA GLU A 267 -24.98 -14.05 11.18
C GLU A 267 -23.97 -14.86 11.99
N ALA A 268 -22.80 -15.20 11.44
CA ALA A 268 -21.74 -15.89 12.16
C ALA A 268 -20.87 -14.97 13.06
N ARG A 269 -21.10 -13.65 13.02
CA ARG A 269 -20.36 -12.65 13.80
C ARG A 269 -21.21 -11.98 14.90
N GLY A 270 -22.51 -12.30 14.96
CA GLY A 270 -23.39 -11.95 16.07
C GLY A 270 -23.58 -13.14 16.99
#